data_AF-A0A3M2H4D2-F1
#
_entry.id   AF-A0A3M2H4D2-F1
#
_cell.length_a   1.000
_cell.length_b   1.000
_cell.length_c   1.000
_cell.angle_alpha   90.00
_cell.angle_beta   90.00
_cell.angle_gamma   90.00
#
_symmetry.space_group_name_H-M   'P 1'
#
loop_
_entity.id
_entity.type
_entity.pdbx_description
1 polymer ?
#
loop_
_entity_poly.entity_id
_entity_poly.type
_entity_poly.pdbx_seq_one_letter_code
_entity_poly.pdbx_strand_id
1 'polypeptide(L)'
;MSVAVGVAAAAVGAGAALAFTGGGDAGSASAPVAATAGATSSTTTTATTTSTTTTTTTTTTVPPRHATLAFTGDLLPHSPVTRTAAANAAAAGRDGYDFGPMFERVRPILAGADLAICHLETPVSADDSDIRGYPVFSGPWELVAAAAEAGYDGCSTASNHSYDRGRRGVVETIEVLDRFGLGHAGTAVDEASDTAPVLYEAGGITIGHVAAAYGLNGFELPADAPWLVDLIEP
;
A
#
# COMPACT_ATOMS: atom_id res chain seq x y z
N MET A 1 30.86 -28.79 -20.57
CA MET A 1 29.59 -29.22 -19.94
C MET A 1 28.79 -27.96 -19.66
N SER A 2 27.89 -27.60 -20.57
CA SER A 2 27.01 -26.44 -20.42
C SER A 2 25.69 -26.94 -19.85
N VAL A 3 25.26 -26.40 -18.71
CA VAL A 3 23.93 -26.62 -18.16
C VAL A 3 23.22 -25.28 -18.14
N ALA A 4 22.26 -25.13 -19.05
CA ALA A 4 21.28 -24.07 -19.04
C ALA A 4 20.16 -24.47 -18.07
N VAL A 5 19.80 -23.57 -17.15
CA VAL A 5 18.62 -23.71 -16.29
C VAL A 5 17.63 -22.64 -16.72
N GLY A 6 16.51 -23.09 -17.32
CA GLY A 6 15.39 -22.24 -17.70
C GLY A 6 14.48 -21.97 -16.50
N VAL A 7 14.05 -20.71 -16.35
CA VAL A 7 13.03 -20.29 -15.39
C VAL A 7 11.68 -20.33 -16.10
N ALA A 8 10.75 -21.14 -15.60
CA ALA A 8 9.36 -21.15 -16.03
C ALA A 8 8.54 -20.23 -15.13
N ALA A 9 7.97 -19.17 -15.70
CA ALA A 9 6.97 -18.33 -15.06
C ALA A 9 5.58 -18.94 -15.30
N ALA A 10 4.84 -19.24 -14.24
CA ALA A 10 3.43 -19.62 -14.33
C ALA A 10 2.56 -18.42 -13.99
N ALA A 11 1.90 -17.86 -15.00
CA ALA A 11 0.81 -16.92 -14.84
C ALA A 11 -0.51 -17.70 -14.75
N VAL A 12 -1.31 -17.45 -13.69
CA VAL A 12 -2.71 -17.87 -13.64
C VAL A 12 -3.56 -16.62 -13.55
N GLY A 13 -4.13 -16.23 -14.68
CA GLY A 13 -5.27 -15.32 -14.74
C GLY A 13 -6.55 -16.13 -14.94
N ALA A 14 -7.62 -15.72 -14.27
CA ALA A 14 -8.99 -16.06 -14.66
C ALA A 14 -9.91 -14.92 -14.22
N GLY A 15 -10.30 -14.10 -15.19
CA GLY A 15 -11.42 -13.17 -15.05
C GLY A 15 -12.75 -13.90 -15.24
N ALA A 16 -13.80 -13.38 -14.61
CA ALA A 16 -15.18 -13.73 -14.91
C ALA A 16 -16.00 -12.44 -15.00
N ALA A 17 -16.26 -12.00 -16.23
CA ALA A 17 -17.30 -11.04 -16.55
C ALA A 17 -18.60 -11.82 -16.80
N LEU A 18 -19.68 -11.51 -16.07
CA LEU A 18 -21.01 -12.00 -16.39
C LEU A 18 -21.71 -11.00 -17.31
N ALA A 19 -21.99 -11.44 -18.54
CA ALA A 19 -22.95 -10.82 -19.45
C ALA A 19 -24.30 -11.54 -19.32
N PHE A 20 -25.39 -10.78 -19.23
CA PHE A 20 -26.75 -11.29 -19.35
C PHE A 20 -27.27 -11.05 -20.77
N THR A 21 -27.81 -12.09 -21.41
CA THR A 21 -28.50 -12.04 -22.71
C THR A 21 -29.87 -12.73 -22.63
N GLY A 22 -30.87 -12.12 -23.29
CA GLY A 22 -32.10 -12.71 -23.85
C GLY A 22 -33.21 -13.14 -22.87
N GLY A 23 -34.51 -12.95 -23.11
CA GLY A 23 -35.27 -12.51 -24.29
C GLY A 23 -36.78 -12.81 -24.10
N GLY A 24 -37.61 -12.42 -25.08
CA GLY A 24 -39.04 -12.78 -25.23
C GLY A 24 -39.97 -11.56 -25.30
N ASP A 25 -40.98 -11.45 -26.15
CA ASP A 25 -41.51 -12.29 -27.24
C ASP A 25 -42.42 -11.39 -28.13
N ALA A 26 -42.70 -11.83 -29.35
CA ALA A 26 -43.43 -11.11 -30.40
C ALA A 26 -44.96 -11.19 -30.24
N GLY A 27 -45.66 -10.15 -30.71
CA GLY A 27 -47.12 -10.14 -30.87
C GLY A 27 -47.52 -9.24 -32.05
N SER A 28 -47.95 -9.87 -33.14
CA SER A 28 -48.43 -9.25 -34.38
C SER A 28 -49.95 -9.39 -34.47
N ALA A 29 -50.66 -8.34 -34.90
CA ALA A 29 -51.90 -8.47 -35.70
C ALA A 29 -52.37 -7.11 -36.26
N SER A 30 -52.86 -7.15 -37.49
CA SER A 30 -53.18 -6.05 -38.40
C SER A 30 -54.65 -5.59 -38.37
N ALA A 31 -54.86 -4.28 -38.62
CA ALA A 31 -55.87 -3.53 -39.46
C ALA A 31 -57.30 -4.11 -39.70
N PRO A 32 -58.39 -3.30 -39.94
CA PRO A 32 -58.40 -2.18 -40.91
C PRO A 32 -59.34 -0.95 -40.70
N VAL A 33 -58.98 0.12 -41.42
CA VAL A 33 -59.73 1.15 -42.20
C VAL A 33 -61.21 1.47 -41.91
N ALA A 34 -61.50 2.77 -41.71
CA ALA A 34 -62.66 3.45 -42.28
C ALA A 34 -62.35 4.95 -42.55
N ALA A 35 -62.81 5.45 -43.70
CA ALA A 35 -62.56 6.78 -44.27
C ALA A 35 -63.67 7.78 -43.95
N THR A 36 -63.39 9.10 -43.98
CA THR A 36 -64.00 10.10 -44.91
C THR A 36 -63.62 11.56 -44.59
N ALA A 37 -63.50 12.35 -45.69
CA ALA A 37 -63.70 13.81 -45.88
C ALA A 37 -63.22 14.80 -44.79
N GLY A 38 -62.43 15.84 -45.06
CA GLY A 38 -62.41 16.75 -46.20
C GLY A 38 -62.77 18.15 -45.71
N ALA A 39 -61.79 19.07 -45.62
CA ALA A 39 -61.99 20.53 -45.64
C ALA A 39 -60.64 21.25 -45.68
N THR A 40 -60.43 22.01 -46.75
CA THR A 40 -59.36 23.00 -46.90
C THR A 40 -59.88 24.33 -46.35
N SER A 41 -59.11 25.02 -45.50
CA SER A 41 -58.82 26.46 -45.63
C SER A 41 -58.07 27.03 -44.42
N SER A 42 -56.89 27.58 -44.74
CA SER A 42 -56.25 28.80 -44.23
C SER A 42 -56.58 29.29 -42.81
N THR A 43 -55.56 29.33 -41.92
CA THR A 43 -55.50 30.33 -40.86
C THR A 43 -54.06 30.80 -40.62
N THR A 44 -54.00 32.13 -40.53
CA THR A 44 -52.93 33.11 -40.33
C THR A 44 -51.81 32.77 -39.34
N THR A 45 -50.61 33.19 -39.76
CA THR A 45 -49.33 33.30 -39.03
C THR A 45 -49.45 33.84 -37.60
N THR A 46 -48.81 33.16 -36.65
CA THR A 46 -48.18 33.79 -35.48
C THR A 46 -46.84 33.10 -35.27
N ALA A 47 -45.76 33.81 -35.59
CA ALA A 47 -44.41 33.35 -35.31
C ALA A 47 -44.14 33.51 -33.81
N THR A 48 -44.33 32.44 -33.05
CA THR A 48 -43.84 32.35 -31.68
C THR A 48 -42.33 32.11 -31.75
N THR A 49 -41.54 33.14 -31.42
CA THR A 49 -40.08 32.97 -31.23
C THR A 49 -39.85 32.20 -29.94
N THR A 50 -39.77 30.87 -30.05
CA THR A 50 -39.27 30.02 -28.97
C THR A 50 -37.77 30.26 -28.85
N SER A 51 -37.36 31.10 -27.91
CA SER A 51 -35.95 31.15 -27.48
C SER A 51 -35.63 29.85 -26.76
N THR A 52 -35.11 28.87 -27.50
CA THR A 52 -34.48 27.68 -26.95
C THR A 52 -33.17 28.12 -26.30
N THR A 53 -33.18 28.37 -24.99
CA THR A 53 -31.93 28.50 -24.22
C THR A 53 -31.33 27.11 -24.12
N THR A 54 -30.40 26.79 -25.02
CA THR A 54 -29.56 25.61 -24.92
C THR A 54 -28.63 25.81 -23.72
N THR A 55 -29.00 25.29 -22.56
CA THR A 55 -28.08 25.15 -21.43
C THR A 55 -27.09 24.06 -21.79
N THR A 56 -25.93 24.45 -22.32
CA THR A 56 -24.79 23.55 -22.50
C THR A 56 -24.25 23.22 -21.11
N THR A 57 -24.65 22.08 -20.56
CA THR A 57 -23.98 21.52 -19.38
C THR A 57 -22.63 21.00 -19.84
N THR A 58 -21.58 21.81 -19.65
CA THR A 58 -20.20 21.35 -19.81
C THR A 58 -19.87 20.44 -18.65
N THR A 59 -20.04 19.13 -18.82
CA THR A 59 -19.52 18.15 -17.86
C THR A 59 -18.01 18.12 -18.02
N THR A 60 -17.28 18.83 -17.16
CA THR A 60 -15.82 18.72 -17.09
C THR A 60 -15.48 17.35 -16.49
N THR A 61 -15.10 16.39 -17.33
CA THR A 61 -14.54 15.13 -16.86
C THR A 61 -13.16 15.40 -16.26
N VAL A 62 -13.01 15.20 -14.95
CA VAL A 62 -11.70 15.24 -14.28
C VAL A 62 -10.84 14.10 -14.86
N PRO A 63 -9.61 14.37 -15.34
CA PRO A 63 -8.75 13.31 -15.85
C PRO A 63 -8.40 12.30 -14.74
N PRO A 64 -8.24 11.01 -15.06
CA PRO A 64 -7.85 10.01 -14.08
C PRO A 64 -6.49 10.34 -13.47
N ARG A 65 -6.37 10.19 -12.15
CA ARG A 65 -5.09 10.25 -11.41
C ARG A 65 -4.46 8.87 -11.42
N HIS A 66 -3.13 8.81 -11.48
CA HIS A 66 -2.34 7.58 -11.46
C HIS A 66 -1.27 7.70 -10.39
N ALA A 67 -0.99 6.60 -9.70
CA ALA A 67 0.13 6.45 -8.77
C ALA A 67 0.69 5.03 -8.88
N THR A 68 2.02 4.90 -8.74
CA THR A 68 2.73 3.63 -8.67
C THR A 68 3.18 3.41 -7.24
N LEU A 69 2.83 2.26 -6.67
CA LEU A 69 3.19 1.90 -5.30
C LEU A 69 4.14 0.69 -5.33
N ALA A 70 5.19 0.70 -4.51
CA ALA A 70 6.07 -0.43 -4.29
C ALA A 70 5.91 -0.92 -2.85
N PHE A 71 5.56 -2.19 -2.68
CA PHE A 71 5.53 -2.86 -1.39
C PHE A 71 6.53 -4.00 -1.40
N THR A 72 7.43 -4.03 -0.42
CA THR A 72 8.39 -5.12 -0.27
C THR A 72 8.08 -5.96 0.96
N GLY A 73 8.59 -7.18 0.96
CA GLY A 73 8.53 -8.05 2.13
C GLY A 73 9.54 -7.65 3.21
N ASP A 74 9.84 -8.63 4.05
CA ASP A 74 10.46 -8.45 5.35
C ASP A 74 11.89 -7.89 5.28
N LEU A 75 12.09 -6.80 6.01
CA LEU A 75 13.38 -6.37 6.52
C LEU A 75 13.64 -7.14 7.82
N LEU A 76 14.09 -8.39 7.66
CA LEU A 76 14.37 -9.33 8.73
C LEU A 76 15.89 -9.62 8.79
N PRO A 77 16.68 -8.89 9.60
CA PRO A 77 18.11 -9.08 9.68
C PRO A 77 18.46 -10.29 10.55
N HIS A 78 18.36 -11.50 9.99
CA HIS A 78 18.98 -12.67 10.60
C HIS A 78 20.50 -12.49 10.73
N SER A 79 21.13 -13.24 11.63
CA SER A 79 22.56 -13.09 11.93
C SER A 79 23.51 -13.06 10.72
N PRO A 80 23.29 -13.84 9.62
CA PRO A 80 24.11 -13.68 8.41
C PRO A 80 23.99 -12.29 7.78
N VAL A 81 22.78 -11.73 7.68
CA VAL A 81 22.53 -10.38 7.14
C VAL A 81 23.23 -9.34 8.01
N THR A 82 23.04 -9.41 9.34
CA THR A 82 23.72 -8.51 10.29
C THR A 82 25.24 -8.58 10.19
N ARG A 83 25.80 -9.79 10.05
CA ARG A 83 27.26 -9.95 9.84
C ARG A 83 27.74 -9.38 8.52
N THR A 84 26.96 -9.51 7.45
CA THR A 84 27.32 -8.88 6.17
C THR A 84 27.30 -7.36 6.31
N ALA A 85 26.36 -6.79 7.06
CA ALA A 85 26.31 -5.35 7.29
C ALA A 85 27.55 -4.86 8.08
N ALA A 86 27.95 -5.59 9.11
CA ALA A 86 29.20 -5.30 9.83
C ALA A 86 30.43 -5.42 8.93
N ALA A 87 30.49 -6.44 8.06
CA ALA A 87 31.59 -6.61 7.11
C ALA A 87 31.65 -5.46 6.08
N ASN A 88 30.50 -4.97 5.62
CA ASN A 88 30.42 -3.81 4.73
C ASN A 88 30.97 -2.54 5.42
N ALA A 89 30.57 -2.28 6.67
CA ALA A 89 31.07 -1.14 7.43
C ALA A 89 32.60 -1.22 7.62
N ALA A 90 33.11 -2.39 8.00
CA ALA A 90 34.54 -2.62 8.16
C ALA A 90 35.31 -2.44 6.85
N ALA A 91 34.78 -2.92 5.72
CA ALA A 91 35.38 -2.72 4.40
C ALA A 91 35.42 -1.24 3.99
N ALA A 92 34.47 -0.43 4.48
CA ALA A 92 34.44 1.02 4.33
C ALA A 92 35.28 1.77 5.39
N GLY A 93 35.96 1.07 6.30
CA GLY A 93 36.76 1.67 7.37
C GLY A 93 35.94 2.34 8.48
N ARG A 94 34.71 1.87 8.72
CA ARG A 94 33.80 2.35 9.77
C ARG A 94 33.47 1.23 10.75
N ASP A 95 33.16 1.61 11.99
CA ASP A 95 32.52 0.72 12.96
C ASP A 95 31.00 0.64 12.70
N GLY A 96 30.29 -0.27 13.39
CA GLY A 96 28.85 -0.43 13.29
C GLY A 96 28.40 -1.31 12.11
N TYR A 97 27.27 -0.97 11.50
CA TYR A 97 26.65 -1.75 10.43
C TYR A 97 26.39 -0.91 9.18
N ASP A 98 26.65 -1.48 7.99
CA ASP A 98 26.32 -0.87 6.71
C ASP A 98 25.45 -1.80 5.85
N PHE A 99 24.16 -1.52 5.86
CA PHE A 99 23.16 -2.22 5.04
C PHE A 99 23.02 -1.62 3.64
N GLY A 100 23.57 -0.44 3.37
CA GLY A 100 23.41 0.29 2.10
C GLY A 100 23.72 -0.55 0.86
N PRO A 101 24.87 -1.26 0.80
CA PRO A 101 25.21 -2.14 -0.32
C PRO A 101 24.17 -3.23 -0.61
N MET A 102 23.39 -3.66 0.40
CA MET A 102 22.37 -4.70 0.23
C MET A 102 21.13 -4.17 -0.49
N PHE A 103 20.87 -2.86 -0.42
CA PHE A 103 19.73 -2.24 -1.08
C PHE A 103 20.02 -1.84 -2.54
N GLU A 104 21.27 -1.82 -3.00
CA GLU A 104 21.65 -1.26 -4.32
C GLU A 104 20.79 -1.73 -5.50
N ARG A 105 20.39 -3.01 -5.50
CA ARG A 105 19.58 -3.58 -6.59
C ARG A 105 18.11 -3.20 -6.54
N VAL A 106 17.58 -2.87 -5.36
CA VAL A 106 16.17 -2.49 -5.20
C VAL A 106 15.97 -0.98 -5.31
N ARG A 107 16.99 -0.16 -5.00
CA ARG A 107 16.92 1.31 -5.09
C ARG A 107 16.29 1.85 -6.39
N PRO A 108 16.64 1.36 -7.60
CA PRO A 108 16.02 1.86 -8.83
C PRO A 108 14.53 1.55 -8.95
N ILE A 109 14.06 0.48 -8.29
CA ILE A 109 12.63 0.11 -8.24
C ILE A 109 11.90 1.06 -7.29
N LEU A 110 12.45 1.28 -6.10
CA LEU A 110 11.87 2.19 -5.10
C LEU A 110 11.80 3.62 -5.64
N ALA A 111 12.88 4.11 -6.24
CA ALA A 111 12.95 5.44 -6.83
C ALA A 111 11.99 5.66 -8.03
N GLY A 112 11.46 4.58 -8.61
CA GLY A 112 10.46 4.64 -9.68
C GLY A 112 9.01 4.65 -9.19
N ALA A 113 8.77 4.46 -7.89
CA ALA A 113 7.45 4.49 -7.28
C ALA A 113 7.13 5.90 -6.75
N ASP A 114 5.84 6.24 -6.72
CA ASP A 114 5.34 7.44 -6.04
C ASP A 114 5.21 7.22 -4.51
N LEU A 115 5.20 5.96 -4.08
CA LEU A 115 5.21 5.54 -2.68
C LEU A 115 5.85 4.16 -2.55
N ALA A 116 6.84 4.02 -1.68
CA ALA A 116 7.53 2.78 -1.37
C ALA A 116 7.38 2.42 0.12
N ILE A 117 6.80 1.26 0.41
CA ILE A 117 6.55 0.77 1.77
C ILE A 117 7.29 -0.55 1.99
N CYS A 118 8.02 -0.62 3.10
CA CYS A 118 8.69 -1.84 3.56
C CYS A 118 7.84 -2.61 4.60
N HIS A 119 8.23 -3.84 4.93
CA HIS A 119 7.79 -4.49 6.17
C HIS A 119 8.99 -4.62 7.12
N LEU A 120 9.02 -3.87 8.21
CA LEU A 120 10.06 -4.01 9.24
C LEU A 120 9.58 -5.04 10.26
N GLU A 121 9.98 -6.29 10.06
CA GLU A 121 9.45 -7.43 10.81
C GLU A 121 9.90 -7.45 12.27
N THR A 122 11.12 -7.01 12.54
CA THR A 122 11.75 -7.10 13.87
C THR A 122 12.00 -5.74 14.50
N PRO A 123 11.97 -5.64 15.84
CA PRO A 123 12.39 -4.43 16.52
C PRO A 123 13.87 -4.14 16.28
N VAL A 124 14.23 -2.86 16.33
CA VAL A 124 15.63 -2.39 16.25
C VAL A 124 16.08 -1.75 17.56
N SER A 125 17.37 -1.84 17.85
CA SER A 125 18.02 -1.18 18.98
C SER A 125 18.38 0.24 18.60
N ALA A 126 17.96 1.25 19.37
CA ALA A 126 18.20 2.66 19.05
C ALA A 126 19.69 3.10 19.10
N ASP A 127 20.55 2.28 19.68
CA ASP A 127 21.96 2.53 19.99
C ASP A 127 22.89 1.32 19.78
N ASP A 128 22.39 0.23 19.18
CA ASP A 128 23.10 -1.06 18.98
C ASP A 128 23.65 -1.75 20.25
N SER A 129 23.21 -1.35 21.44
CA SER A 129 23.69 -1.93 22.70
C SER A 129 23.28 -3.38 22.94
N ASP A 130 22.23 -3.87 22.26
CA ASP A 130 21.72 -5.23 22.43
C ASP A 130 21.23 -5.83 21.12
N ILE A 131 22.16 -6.06 20.17
CA ILE A 131 21.85 -6.71 18.89
C ILE A 131 21.68 -8.22 19.06
N ARG A 132 20.55 -8.75 18.57
CA ARG A 132 20.18 -10.18 18.66
C ARG A 132 19.58 -10.68 17.35
N GLY A 133 19.87 -11.93 17.04
CA GLY A 133 19.17 -12.68 15.99
C GLY A 133 18.10 -13.60 16.57
N TYR A 134 17.60 -14.49 15.72
CA TYR A 134 16.64 -15.54 16.07
C TYR A 134 16.99 -16.28 17.38
N PRO A 135 16.00 -16.62 18.23
CA PRO A 135 14.55 -16.49 18.04
C PRO A 135 13.93 -15.18 18.54
N VAL A 136 14.70 -14.33 19.21
CA VAL A 136 14.20 -13.08 19.81
C VAL A 136 15.09 -11.95 19.31
N PHE A 137 14.60 -11.25 18.30
CA PHE A 137 15.36 -10.31 17.49
C PHE A 137 15.54 -8.94 18.14
N SER A 138 16.63 -8.28 17.76
CA SER A 138 16.90 -6.88 18.03
C SER A 138 17.91 -6.45 16.96
N GLY A 139 17.42 -5.84 15.89
CA GLY A 139 18.21 -5.44 14.73
C GLY A 139 19.00 -4.14 14.96
N PRO A 140 20.05 -3.85 14.17
CA PRO A 140 20.75 -2.57 14.25
C PRO A 140 19.90 -1.43 13.67
N TRP A 141 19.99 -0.22 14.25
CA TRP A 141 19.23 0.92 13.75
C TRP A 141 19.66 1.33 12.33
N GLU A 142 20.89 1.00 11.91
CA GLU A 142 21.38 1.30 10.56
C GLU A 142 20.61 0.56 9.46
N LEU A 143 19.86 -0.50 9.80
CA LEU A 143 18.93 -1.12 8.85
C LEU A 143 17.83 -0.13 8.44
N VAL A 144 17.27 0.60 9.41
CA VAL A 144 16.23 1.62 9.16
C VAL A 144 16.82 2.81 8.42
N ALA A 145 18.02 3.25 8.81
CA ALA A 145 18.73 4.32 8.11
C ALA A 145 18.96 3.95 6.63
N ALA A 146 19.46 2.75 6.35
CA ALA A 146 19.69 2.27 4.99
C ALA A 146 18.38 2.08 4.20
N ALA A 147 17.27 1.71 4.85
CA ALA A 147 15.97 1.64 4.21
C ALA A 147 15.49 3.04 3.77
N ALA A 148 15.61 4.06 4.64
CA ALA A 148 15.29 5.43 4.27
C ALA A 148 16.18 5.92 3.11
N GLU A 149 17.49 5.68 3.16
CA GLU A 149 18.43 6.02 2.08
C GLU A 149 18.17 5.25 0.77
N ALA A 150 17.55 4.07 0.86
CA ALA A 150 17.16 3.28 -0.29
C ALA A 150 15.96 3.87 -1.03
N GLY A 151 15.16 4.70 -0.36
CA GLY A 151 13.99 5.37 -0.92
C GLY A 151 12.65 4.78 -0.48
N TYR A 152 12.59 4.11 0.68
CA TYR A 152 11.30 3.84 1.32
C TYR A 152 10.76 5.12 1.95
N ASP A 153 9.43 5.28 1.93
CA ASP A 153 8.71 6.36 2.60
C ASP A 153 8.18 5.94 3.97
N GLY A 154 8.01 4.63 4.17
CA GLY A 154 7.57 4.08 5.44
C GLY A 154 7.60 2.56 5.48
N CYS A 155 7.20 2.01 6.62
CA CYS A 155 7.18 0.58 6.86
C CYS A 155 5.92 0.15 7.62
N SER A 156 5.48 -1.08 7.39
CA SER A 156 4.60 -1.77 8.33
C SER A 156 5.47 -2.38 9.42
N THR A 157 4.99 -2.39 10.66
CA THR A 157 5.73 -2.86 11.84
C THR A 157 4.98 -3.92 12.62
N ALA A 158 3.69 -4.14 12.38
CA ALA A 158 2.92 -5.26 12.95
C ALA A 158 3.33 -6.60 12.31
N SER A 159 3.95 -7.45 13.10
CA SER A 159 4.53 -8.74 12.77
C SER A 159 4.43 -9.67 13.98
N ASN A 160 4.67 -10.96 13.77
CA ASN A 160 4.91 -11.89 14.86
C ASN A 160 6.16 -11.59 15.69
N HIS A 161 7.09 -10.78 15.19
CA HIS A 161 8.31 -10.39 15.90
C HIS A 161 8.28 -8.97 16.51
N SER A 162 7.22 -8.20 16.32
CA SER A 162 7.14 -6.80 16.79
C SER A 162 7.38 -6.64 18.30
N TYR A 163 7.08 -7.68 19.08
CA TYR A 163 7.14 -7.63 20.54
C TYR A 163 8.30 -8.43 21.16
N ASP A 164 9.28 -8.86 20.36
CA ASP A 164 10.45 -9.63 20.81
C ASP A 164 11.24 -8.95 21.93
N ARG A 165 11.23 -7.62 21.96
CA ARG A 165 11.92 -6.79 22.97
C ARG A 165 10.94 -6.07 23.90
N GLY A 166 9.69 -6.54 23.93
CA GLY A 166 8.58 -5.97 24.69
C GLY A 166 8.32 -4.51 24.34
N ARG A 167 7.68 -3.78 25.27
CA ARG A 167 7.37 -2.35 25.13
C ARG A 167 8.60 -1.52 24.71
N ARG A 168 9.77 -1.79 25.28
CA ARG A 168 11.01 -1.05 24.94
C ARG A 168 11.35 -1.19 23.45
N GLY A 169 11.24 -2.41 22.91
CA GLY A 169 11.48 -2.67 21.49
C GLY A 169 10.56 -1.88 20.56
N VAL A 170 9.27 -1.89 20.88
CA VAL A 170 8.27 -1.14 20.11
C VAL A 170 8.61 0.35 20.09
N VAL A 171 8.84 0.93 21.28
CA VAL A 171 9.15 2.36 21.42
C VAL A 171 10.45 2.72 20.70
N GLU A 172 11.54 1.98 20.93
CA GLU A 172 12.83 2.25 20.28
C GLU A 172 12.74 2.12 18.76
N THR A 173 11.94 1.18 18.25
CA THR A 173 11.74 0.99 16.81
C THR A 173 11.02 2.18 16.18
N ILE A 174 9.94 2.65 16.82
CA ILE A 174 9.22 3.85 16.40
C ILE A 174 10.13 5.08 16.44
N GLU A 175 10.88 5.27 17.51
CA GLU A 175 11.84 6.38 17.64
C GLU A 175 12.90 6.37 16.52
N VAL A 176 13.37 5.19 16.11
CA VAL A 176 14.34 5.06 15.02
C VAL A 176 13.67 5.33 13.66
N LEU A 177 12.46 4.83 13.42
CA LEU A 177 11.70 5.13 12.18
C LEU A 177 11.46 6.64 12.04
N ASP A 178 10.99 7.29 13.11
CA ASP A 178 10.78 8.74 13.16
C ASP A 178 12.08 9.51 12.94
N ARG A 179 13.19 9.07 13.55
CA ARG A 179 14.51 9.67 13.37
C ARG A 179 14.94 9.73 11.89
N PHE A 180 14.57 8.72 11.10
CA PHE A 180 14.91 8.65 9.68
C PHE A 180 13.76 9.06 8.75
N GLY A 181 12.65 9.57 9.30
CA GLY A 181 11.52 10.09 8.53
C GLY A 181 10.72 9.01 7.79
N LEU A 182 10.75 7.76 8.27
CA LEU A 182 9.92 6.68 7.75
C LEU A 182 8.60 6.62 8.51
N GLY A 183 7.48 6.75 7.81
CA GLY A 183 6.17 6.51 8.42
C GLY A 183 6.03 5.05 8.87
N HIS A 184 5.20 4.79 9.89
CA HIS A 184 5.08 3.45 10.47
C HIS A 184 3.63 3.06 10.80
N ALA A 185 3.19 1.88 10.37
CA ALA A 185 1.84 1.38 10.67
C ALA A 185 1.89 0.02 11.35
N GLY A 186 1.04 -0.19 12.37
CA GLY A 186 0.91 -1.46 13.08
C GLY A 186 1.52 -1.51 14.49
N THR A 187 2.15 -0.42 14.94
CA THR A 187 2.65 -0.30 16.32
C THR A 187 2.52 1.15 16.78
N ALA A 188 2.13 1.35 18.03
CA ALA A 188 1.97 2.67 18.64
C ALA A 188 2.64 2.76 20.02
N VAL A 189 3.01 3.98 20.43
CA VAL A 189 3.59 4.22 21.78
C VAL A 189 2.52 4.49 22.82
N ASP A 190 1.38 5.03 22.40
CA ASP A 190 0.19 5.30 23.21
C ASP A 190 -1.10 5.10 22.39
N GLU A 191 -2.23 4.93 23.09
CA GLU A 191 -3.55 4.74 22.48
C GLU A 191 -3.93 5.89 21.53
N ALA A 192 -3.51 7.12 21.81
CA ALA A 192 -3.87 8.25 20.96
C ALA A 192 -3.19 8.15 19.59
N SER A 193 -1.92 7.76 19.56
CA SER A 193 -1.15 7.54 18.32
C SER A 193 -1.63 6.35 17.49
N ASP A 194 -2.39 5.43 18.08
CA ASP A 194 -2.93 4.22 17.44
C ASP A 194 -4.22 4.48 16.63
N THR A 195 -4.96 5.53 16.98
CA THR A 195 -6.34 5.75 16.49
C THR A 195 -6.48 6.17 15.03
N ALA A 196 -5.38 6.47 14.33
CA ALA A 196 -5.42 6.96 12.95
C ALA A 196 -4.38 6.27 12.05
N PRO A 197 -4.75 5.90 10.81
CA PRO A 197 -3.79 5.32 9.87
C PRO A 197 -2.74 6.36 9.49
N VAL A 198 -1.52 5.89 9.22
CA VAL A 198 -0.52 6.75 8.57
C VAL A 198 -0.99 7.08 7.16
N LEU A 199 -0.93 8.36 6.80
CA LEU A 199 -1.35 8.86 5.50
C LEU A 199 -0.14 9.27 4.66
N TYR A 200 -0.10 8.81 3.41
CA TYR A 200 0.88 9.19 2.40
C TYR A 200 0.20 9.88 1.24
N GLU A 201 0.94 10.68 0.47
CA GLU A 201 0.48 11.28 -0.77
C GLU A 201 1.27 10.71 -1.95
N ALA A 202 0.58 10.11 -2.92
CA ALA A 202 1.18 9.49 -4.10
C ALA A 202 0.41 9.90 -5.35
N GLY A 203 1.04 10.60 -6.30
CA GLY A 203 0.35 11.08 -7.51
C GLY A 203 -0.87 11.98 -7.24
N GLY A 204 -0.86 12.71 -6.13
CA GLY A 204 -2.01 13.49 -5.63
C GLY A 204 -3.17 12.65 -5.13
N ILE A 205 -2.92 11.40 -4.74
CA ILE A 205 -3.84 10.47 -4.09
C ILE A 205 -3.37 10.24 -2.66
N THR A 206 -4.24 10.52 -1.69
CA THR A 206 -4.02 10.16 -0.29
C THR A 206 -4.18 8.65 -0.10
N ILE A 207 -3.14 8.00 0.42
CA ILE A 207 -3.08 6.56 0.71
C ILE A 207 -3.00 6.36 2.22
N GLY A 208 -3.97 5.64 2.80
CA GLY A 208 -3.92 5.22 4.19
C GLY A 208 -3.24 3.85 4.35
N HIS A 209 -2.28 3.76 5.25
CA HIS A 209 -1.55 2.53 5.56
C HIS A 209 -1.99 1.97 6.91
N VAL A 210 -2.46 0.73 6.89
CA VAL A 210 -2.86 -0.05 8.08
C VAL A 210 -2.12 -1.38 8.02
N ALA A 211 -1.62 -1.83 9.17
CA ALA A 211 -0.96 -3.13 9.31
C ALA A 211 -1.39 -3.76 10.63
N ALA A 212 -1.54 -5.09 10.65
CA ALA A 212 -1.89 -5.84 11.84
C ALA A 212 -1.26 -7.24 11.76
N ALA A 213 -0.88 -7.80 12.92
CA ALA A 213 -0.28 -9.11 13.04
C ALA A 213 -1.32 -10.15 13.45
N TYR A 214 -1.12 -11.41 13.04
CA TYR A 214 -1.95 -12.51 13.52
C TYR A 214 -1.67 -12.86 15.00
N GLY A 215 -0.44 -12.70 15.46
CA GLY A 215 -0.03 -12.99 16.84
C GLY A 215 1.48 -12.85 17.01
N LEU A 216 1.99 -12.88 18.25
CA LEU A 216 3.34 -12.42 18.61
C LEU A 216 4.28 -13.55 19.05
N ASN A 217 4.29 -14.69 18.35
CA ASN A 217 5.13 -15.85 18.68
C ASN A 217 5.03 -16.33 20.16
N GLY A 218 3.86 -16.18 20.78
CA GLY A 218 3.61 -16.56 22.16
C GLY A 218 3.89 -15.48 23.21
N PHE A 219 4.34 -14.29 22.80
CA PHE A 219 4.28 -13.11 23.66
C PHE A 219 2.83 -12.58 23.76
N GLU A 220 2.49 -12.04 24.92
CA GLU A 220 1.21 -11.38 25.18
C GLU A 220 1.44 -9.89 25.40
N LEU A 221 0.56 -9.07 24.83
CA LEU A 221 0.55 -7.65 25.10
C LEU A 221 0.03 -7.37 26.52
N PRO A 222 0.57 -6.36 27.22
CA PRO A 222 0.00 -5.91 28.48
C PRO A 222 -1.45 -5.46 28.30
N ALA A 223 -2.35 -5.90 29.18
CA ALA A 223 -3.77 -5.51 29.12
C ALA A 223 -3.99 -3.99 29.24
N ASP A 224 -3.05 -3.27 29.84
CA ASP A 224 -3.05 -1.82 29.97
C ASP A 224 -2.34 -1.09 28.81
N ALA A 225 -1.87 -1.80 27.79
CA ALA A 225 -1.26 -1.24 26.59
C ALA A 225 -1.45 -2.14 25.35
N PRO A 226 -2.70 -2.43 24.95
CA PRO A 226 -2.99 -3.27 23.78
C PRO A 226 -2.57 -2.60 22.45
N TRP A 227 -2.46 -1.27 22.40
CA TRP A 227 -2.04 -0.50 21.22
C TRP A 227 -0.57 -0.70 20.81
N LEU A 228 0.25 -1.39 21.62
CA LEU A 228 1.67 -1.55 21.32
C LEU A 228 1.90 -2.27 19.99
N VAL A 229 1.04 -3.21 19.63
CA VAL A 229 1.05 -3.89 18.33
C VAL A 229 -0.40 -4.17 17.92
N ASP A 230 -0.76 -3.74 16.72
CA ASP A 230 -2.07 -4.04 16.13
C ASP A 230 -2.20 -5.55 15.86
N LEU A 231 -3.21 -6.20 16.44
CA LEU A 231 -3.55 -7.59 16.17
C LEU A 231 -4.82 -7.68 15.31
N ILE A 232 -4.83 -8.61 14.35
CA ILE A 232 -5.99 -8.83 13.45
C ILE A 232 -7.25 -9.23 14.23
N GLU A 233 -7.05 -10.00 15.30
CA GLU A 233 -8.10 -10.38 16.26
C GLU A 233 -7.69 -9.85 17.65
N PRO A 234 -8.17 -8.66 18.04
CA PRO A 234 -7.82 -8.01 19.31
C PRO A 234 -8.54 -8.59 20.54
#